data_AF-A0A1L9RPU5-F1
#
_entry.id   AF-A0A1L9RPU5-F1
#
_cell.length_a   1.000
_cell.length_b   1.000
_cell.length_c   1.000
_cell.angle_alpha   90.00
_cell.angle_beta   90.00
_cell.angle_gamma   90.00
#
_symmetry.space_group_name_H-M   'P 1'
#
loop_
_entity.id
_entity.type
_entity.pdbx_description
1 polymer ?
#
loop_
_entity_poly.entity_id
_entity_poly.type
_entity_poly.pdbx_seq_one_letter_code
_entity_poly.pdbx_strand_id
1 'polypeptide(L)'
;MLRVLFLLSTLWTPIRGIANTQQLPCRSVCNGGGNTGPGDLICVDEQYNSTKTGRIMKECLECESNSTTYKSPTENDLYYFLFNQQWTVQYCLFEHSTQTSAWPQCQSNCSGIQDVLEHGWNVNTNNAVGQYDYCKWNGSAFGKNVGSCASCLGGVPGSVTLSNFLLNLETACNTQPNSSKNDTLKLSRPLFYTPWEESESSGLSTGAKAGIGVGVGVGGILVIAGVVWVILRRRGQKQHHERIPQEEEVKNTGPSEMETPANHLELHAGAVAVEMENTARQVRTVPGPPSELPVN
;
A
#
# COMPACT_ATOMS: atom_id res chain seq x y z
N MET A 1 58.18 7.14 -36.52
CA MET A 1 57.91 8.54 -36.08
C MET A 1 56.55 8.95 -36.61
N LEU A 2 55.90 9.98 -36.02
CA LEU A 2 54.48 10.35 -36.18
C LEU A 2 53.53 9.26 -35.60
N ARG A 3 52.46 9.49 -34.83
CA ARG A 3 51.64 10.67 -34.42
C ARG A 3 50.94 11.42 -35.58
N VAL A 4 49.65 11.75 -35.55
CA VAL A 4 48.59 11.62 -34.49
C VAL A 4 47.45 10.70 -35.01
N LEU A 5 46.12 10.80 -34.79
CA LEU A 5 45.16 11.69 -34.08
C LEU A 5 43.94 10.84 -33.62
N PHE A 6 42.93 11.47 -33.02
CA PHE A 6 41.64 10.88 -32.62
C PHE A 6 40.53 11.22 -33.63
N LEU A 7 39.55 10.32 -33.79
CA LEU A 7 38.14 10.69 -34.01
C LEU A 7 37.22 9.69 -33.27
N LEU A 8 36.79 10.06 -32.06
CA LEU A 8 35.71 9.38 -31.35
C LEU A 8 34.37 9.97 -31.82
N SER A 9 33.80 9.39 -32.88
CA SER A 9 32.46 9.75 -33.36
C SER A 9 31.37 9.11 -32.49
N THR A 10 31.29 9.52 -31.22
CA THR A 10 30.12 9.21 -30.38
C THR A 10 28.92 9.96 -30.94
N LEU A 11 28.11 9.28 -31.76
CA LEU A 11 26.84 9.77 -32.25
C LEU A 11 25.89 9.94 -31.05
N TRP A 12 25.92 11.13 -30.44
CA TRP A 12 24.81 11.63 -29.65
C TRP A 12 23.62 11.74 -30.58
N THR A 13 22.79 10.70 -30.62
CA THR A 13 21.42 10.83 -31.10
C THR A 13 20.74 11.87 -30.22
N PRO A 14 20.35 13.05 -30.71
CA PRO A 14 19.48 13.91 -29.94
C PRO A 14 18.21 13.09 -29.69
N ILE A 15 17.86 12.90 -28.41
CA ILE A 15 16.56 12.34 -28.04
C ILE A 15 15.54 13.23 -28.74
N ARG A 16 14.75 12.65 -29.65
CA ARG A 16 13.71 13.39 -30.37
C ARG A 16 12.69 13.83 -29.33
N GLY A 17 12.80 15.07 -28.89
CA GLY A 17 11.88 15.66 -27.93
C GLY A 17 10.46 15.48 -28.46
N ILE A 18 9.62 14.78 -27.70
CA ILE A 18 8.24 14.53 -28.07
C ILE A 18 7.51 15.86 -27.94
N ALA A 19 7.37 16.57 -29.06
CA ALA A 19 6.47 17.70 -29.13
C ALA A 19 5.02 17.23 -28.88
N ASN A 20 4.22 18.12 -28.30
CA ASN A 20 2.76 18.00 -28.10
C ASN A 20 2.26 17.19 -26.89
N THR A 21 2.81 17.45 -25.69
CA THR A 21 2.01 17.41 -24.44
C THR A 21 2.18 18.70 -23.64
N GLN A 22 1.79 19.83 -24.22
CA GLN A 22 1.79 21.14 -23.53
C GLN A 22 0.55 21.31 -22.62
N GLN A 23 0.05 20.22 -22.07
CA GLN A 23 -1.12 20.13 -21.19
C GLN A 23 -0.69 19.40 -19.91
N LEU A 24 -0.37 20.18 -18.87
CA LEU A 24 -0.21 19.74 -17.47
C LEU A 24 0.74 18.52 -17.34
N PRO A 25 2.08 18.72 -17.28
CA PRO A 25 3.03 17.60 -17.28
C PRO A 25 2.79 16.63 -16.13
N CYS A 26 2.38 17.14 -14.95
CA CYS A 26 2.03 16.32 -13.80
C CYS A 26 0.72 15.55 -13.98
N ARG A 27 -0.22 16.02 -14.81
CA ARG A 27 -1.47 15.29 -15.10
C ARG A 27 -1.22 13.93 -15.75
N SER A 28 -0.11 13.74 -16.48
CA SER A 28 0.25 12.40 -17.00
C SER A 28 0.76 11.44 -15.91
N VAL A 29 1.28 11.96 -14.80
CA VAL A 29 1.69 11.20 -13.60
C VAL A 29 0.47 10.91 -12.72
N CYS A 30 -0.38 11.91 -12.50
CA CYS A 30 -1.62 11.83 -11.72
C CYS A 30 -2.67 10.94 -12.42
N ASN A 31 -2.70 9.67 -12.03
CA ASN A 31 -3.64 8.64 -12.52
C ASN A 31 -3.79 8.59 -14.06
N GLY A 32 -2.68 8.78 -14.79
CA GLY A 32 -2.66 8.76 -16.25
C GLY A 32 -3.51 9.85 -16.94
N GLY A 33 -3.87 10.91 -16.21
CA GLY A 33 -4.71 12.00 -16.66
C GLY A 33 -6.20 11.85 -16.35
N GLY A 34 -6.59 10.78 -15.65
CA GLY A 34 -7.91 10.64 -15.05
C GLY A 34 -8.21 11.73 -14.01
N ASN A 35 -9.41 11.69 -13.45
CA ASN A 35 -9.70 12.42 -12.22
C ASN A 35 -9.41 11.49 -11.04
N THR A 36 -8.88 12.04 -9.95
CA THR A 36 -8.80 11.37 -8.65
C THR A 36 -10.18 10.85 -8.25
N GLY A 37 -10.24 9.68 -7.61
CA GLY A 37 -11.43 9.14 -6.95
C GLY A 37 -11.10 8.52 -5.60
N PRO A 38 -12.09 8.04 -4.82
CA PRO A 38 -11.87 7.47 -3.48
C PRO A 38 -10.88 6.31 -3.44
N GLY A 39 -10.76 5.54 -4.54
CA GLY A 39 -9.77 4.45 -4.68
C GLY A 39 -8.32 4.91 -4.90
N ASP A 40 -8.09 6.21 -5.11
CA ASP A 40 -6.77 6.84 -5.29
C ASP A 40 -6.26 7.52 -4.01
N LEU A 41 -7.07 7.58 -2.94
CA LEU A 41 -6.77 8.31 -1.70
C LEU A 41 -6.12 7.40 -0.65
N ILE A 42 -5.06 7.88 0.02
CA ILE A 42 -4.27 7.09 0.97
C ILE A 42 -4.31 7.70 2.37
N CYS A 43 -4.76 6.91 3.35
CA CYS A 43 -4.99 7.32 4.74
C CYS A 43 -3.89 6.92 5.73
N VAL A 44 -2.89 6.16 5.29
CA VAL A 44 -1.82 5.60 6.13
C VAL A 44 -0.45 5.88 5.50
N ASP A 45 0.46 6.46 6.28
CA ASP A 45 1.80 6.91 5.85
C ASP A 45 2.55 5.86 5.00
N GLU A 46 2.68 4.63 5.50
CA GLU A 46 3.43 3.54 4.85
C GLU A 46 2.95 3.24 3.41
N GLN A 47 1.64 3.39 3.16
CA GLN A 47 1.03 3.01 1.89
C GLN A 47 1.49 3.89 0.72
N TYR A 48 1.95 5.12 0.97
CA TYR A 48 2.59 5.99 -0.04
C TYR A 48 3.90 5.40 -0.58
N ASN A 49 4.58 4.58 0.22
CA ASN A 49 5.79 3.87 -0.17
C ASN A 49 5.50 2.43 -0.61
N SER A 50 4.62 1.69 0.09
CA SER A 50 4.43 0.24 -0.12
C SER A 50 3.40 -0.11 -1.22
N THR A 51 2.33 0.66 -1.42
CA THR A 51 1.28 0.34 -2.41
C THR A 51 1.55 0.92 -3.81
N LYS A 52 0.93 0.37 -4.86
CA LYS A 52 0.99 0.94 -6.20
C LYS A 52 0.30 2.31 -6.27
N THR A 53 -0.91 2.41 -5.72
CA THR A 53 -1.72 3.62 -5.71
C THR A 53 -1.03 4.75 -4.94
N GLY A 54 -0.50 4.45 -3.76
CA GLY A 54 0.20 5.44 -2.94
C GLY A 54 1.47 5.98 -3.60
N ARG A 55 2.23 5.16 -4.32
CA ARG A 55 3.37 5.65 -5.12
C ARG A 55 2.92 6.57 -6.26
N ILE A 56 1.82 6.24 -6.96
CA ILE A 56 1.25 7.12 -8.00
C ILE A 56 0.78 8.46 -7.41
N MET A 57 0.08 8.44 -6.27
CA MET A 57 -0.36 9.68 -5.58
C MET A 57 0.83 10.49 -5.05
N LYS A 58 1.89 9.82 -4.56
CA LYS A 58 3.14 10.46 -4.15
C LYS A 58 3.87 11.12 -5.31
N GLU A 59 4.11 10.39 -6.40
CA GLU A 59 4.76 10.90 -7.62
C GLU A 59 3.95 12.06 -8.25
N CYS A 60 2.62 11.97 -8.22
CA CYS A 60 1.69 13.03 -8.62
C CYS A 60 1.89 14.30 -7.77
N LEU A 61 1.72 14.22 -6.45
CA LEU A 61 1.83 15.36 -5.54
C LEU A 61 3.25 15.95 -5.52
N GLU A 62 4.29 15.13 -5.61
CA GLU A 62 5.69 15.60 -5.74
C GLU A 62 5.90 16.38 -7.05
N CYS A 63 5.31 15.94 -8.16
CA CYS A 63 5.32 16.71 -9.41
C CYS A 63 4.53 18.02 -9.28
N GLU A 64 3.27 17.94 -8.86
CA GLU A 64 2.36 19.10 -8.78
C GLU A 64 2.93 20.21 -7.89
N SER A 65 3.56 19.84 -6.76
CA SER A 65 4.21 20.79 -5.83
C SER A 65 5.33 21.64 -6.44
N ASN A 66 5.97 21.15 -7.51
CA ASN A 66 7.09 21.81 -8.18
C ASN A 66 6.70 22.49 -9.51
N SER A 67 5.44 22.35 -9.94
CA SER A 67 4.99 22.85 -11.24
C SER A 67 4.46 24.28 -11.18
N THR A 68 4.77 25.07 -12.22
CA THR A 68 4.17 26.38 -12.47
C THR A 68 3.05 26.33 -13.52
N THR A 69 2.64 25.13 -13.97
CA THR A 69 1.74 25.00 -15.13
C THR A 69 0.35 25.53 -14.82
N TYR A 70 -0.07 26.53 -15.61
CA TYR A 70 -1.35 27.22 -15.45
C TYR A 70 -2.10 27.32 -16.77
N LYS A 71 -3.37 26.89 -16.78
CA LYS A 71 -4.32 27.08 -17.90
C LYS A 71 -5.53 27.92 -17.48
N SER A 72 -6.04 27.75 -16.25
CA SER A 72 -7.09 28.58 -15.67
C SER A 72 -7.01 28.63 -14.13
N PRO A 73 -7.79 29.50 -13.45
CA PRO A 73 -7.87 29.55 -11.98
C PRO A 73 -8.29 28.24 -11.31
N THR A 74 -8.88 27.30 -12.05
CA THR A 74 -9.33 25.98 -11.58
C THR A 74 -8.82 24.82 -12.45
N GLU A 75 -7.84 25.10 -13.31
CA GLU A 75 -7.15 24.13 -14.15
C GLU A 75 -5.67 24.53 -14.22
N ASN A 76 -4.94 24.21 -13.16
CA ASN A 76 -3.50 24.43 -13.00
C ASN A 76 -2.97 23.39 -12.00
N ASP A 77 -1.68 23.07 -12.05
CA ASP A 77 -1.14 21.97 -11.24
C ASP A 77 -1.21 22.27 -9.72
N LEU A 78 -1.15 23.55 -9.31
CA LEU A 78 -1.33 23.95 -7.90
C LEU A 78 -2.78 23.80 -7.43
N TYR A 79 -3.77 23.97 -8.31
CA TYR A 79 -5.18 23.70 -7.99
C TYR A 79 -5.36 22.21 -7.66
N TYR A 80 -4.87 21.32 -8.53
CA TYR A 80 -4.96 19.88 -8.32
C TYR A 80 -4.14 19.42 -7.10
N PHE A 81 -2.96 20.01 -6.86
CA PHE A 81 -2.15 19.79 -5.67
C PHE A 81 -2.95 19.96 -4.37
N LEU A 82 -3.65 21.10 -4.23
CA LEU A 82 -4.41 21.44 -3.03
C LEU A 82 -5.69 20.61 -2.93
N PHE A 83 -6.37 20.38 -4.07
CA PHE A 83 -7.57 19.55 -4.21
C PHE A 83 -7.34 18.10 -3.76
N ASN A 84 -6.27 17.46 -4.26
CA ASN A 84 -5.88 16.09 -3.92
C ASN A 84 -5.62 15.94 -2.40
N GLN A 85 -4.98 16.94 -1.79
CA GLN A 85 -4.71 16.96 -0.35
C GLN A 85 -5.97 17.20 0.49
N GLN A 86 -6.84 18.14 0.10
CA GLN A 86 -8.12 18.38 0.77
C GLN A 86 -9.01 17.14 0.76
N TRP A 87 -9.13 16.48 -0.39
CA TRP A 87 -9.96 15.27 -0.50
C TRP A 87 -9.39 14.13 0.33
N THR A 88 -8.07 13.90 0.30
CA THR A 88 -7.45 12.84 1.10
C THR A 88 -7.70 13.07 2.59
N VAL A 89 -7.55 14.31 3.08
CA VAL A 89 -7.86 14.64 4.48
C VAL A 89 -9.34 14.42 4.79
N GLN A 90 -10.27 14.89 3.95
CA GLN A 90 -11.71 14.71 4.15
C GLN A 90 -12.11 13.23 4.20
N TYR A 91 -11.69 12.47 3.18
CA TYR A 91 -12.02 11.06 3.05
C TYR A 91 -11.46 10.26 4.23
N CYS A 92 -10.20 10.51 4.60
CA CYS A 92 -9.53 9.75 5.66
C CYS A 92 -9.92 10.16 7.09
N LEU A 93 -10.55 11.32 7.31
CA LEU A 93 -10.98 11.77 8.63
C LEU A 93 -12.50 11.69 8.84
N PHE A 94 -13.33 11.98 7.83
CA PHE A 94 -14.77 12.13 8.01
C PHE A 94 -15.60 11.05 7.29
N GLU A 95 -15.20 10.62 6.09
CA GLU A 95 -15.99 9.65 5.29
C GLU A 95 -15.60 8.19 5.51
N HIS A 96 -14.31 7.90 5.68
CA HIS A 96 -13.75 6.55 5.71
C HIS A 96 -12.71 6.36 6.84
N SER A 97 -13.00 6.99 7.98
CA SER A 97 -12.08 7.20 9.09
C SER A 97 -11.62 5.95 9.84
N THR A 98 -12.24 4.80 9.60
CA THR A 98 -11.74 3.50 10.09
C THR A 98 -10.39 3.10 9.49
N GLN A 99 -9.97 3.75 8.40
CA GLN A 99 -8.68 3.50 7.74
C GLN A 99 -7.49 4.22 8.40
N THR A 100 -7.71 5.12 9.36
CA THR A 100 -6.63 5.82 10.06
C THR A 100 -6.72 5.64 11.58
N SER A 101 -5.65 5.16 12.19
CA SER A 101 -5.50 4.93 13.63
C SER A 101 -5.71 6.21 14.47
N ALA A 102 -5.45 7.38 13.88
CA ALA A 102 -5.48 8.66 14.55
C ALA A 102 -6.88 9.25 14.74
N TRP A 103 -7.88 8.85 13.93
CA TRP A 103 -9.19 9.52 13.95
C TRP A 103 -9.88 9.50 15.34
N PRO A 104 -9.99 8.37 16.06
CA PRO A 104 -10.61 8.34 17.38
C PRO A 104 -9.90 9.20 18.43
N GLN A 105 -8.64 9.57 18.20
CA GLN A 105 -7.86 10.43 19.08
C GLN A 105 -7.96 11.91 18.68
N CYS A 106 -7.98 12.20 17.37
CA CYS A 106 -7.94 13.57 16.83
C CYS A 106 -9.30 14.15 16.42
N GLN A 107 -10.41 13.40 16.53
CA GLN A 107 -11.76 13.86 16.18
C GLN A 107 -12.13 15.22 16.79
N SER A 108 -11.78 15.47 18.05
CA SER A 108 -12.05 16.75 18.74
C SER A 108 -11.16 17.90 18.25
N ASN A 109 -9.95 17.62 17.78
CA ASN A 109 -9.04 18.59 17.17
C ASN A 109 -9.42 18.91 15.72
N CYS A 110 -10.06 17.97 15.02
CA CYS A 110 -10.34 18.04 13.58
C CYS A 110 -11.79 18.40 13.23
N SER A 111 -12.75 18.29 14.16
CA SER A 111 -14.15 18.69 13.94
C SER A 111 -14.29 20.13 13.43
N GLY A 112 -13.47 21.05 13.93
CA GLY A 112 -13.46 22.46 13.52
C GLY A 112 -13.03 22.75 12.07
N ILE A 113 -12.58 21.74 11.31
CA ILE A 113 -12.34 21.85 9.86
C ILE A 113 -13.27 20.98 9.00
N GLN A 114 -14.16 20.18 9.62
CA GLN A 114 -15.03 19.23 8.93
C GLN A 114 -15.95 19.92 7.92
N ASP A 115 -16.80 20.84 8.38
CA ASP A 115 -17.73 21.61 7.53
C ASP A 115 -17.02 22.25 6.33
N VAL A 116 -15.78 22.74 6.51
CA VAL A 116 -15.05 23.43 5.45
C VAL A 116 -14.60 22.46 4.37
N LEU A 117 -14.08 21.30 4.75
CA LEU A 117 -13.59 20.32 3.79
C LEU A 117 -14.78 19.65 3.06
N GLU A 118 -15.82 19.24 3.77
CA GLU A 118 -17.04 18.67 3.17
C GLU A 118 -17.78 19.65 2.23
N HIS A 119 -17.82 20.95 2.57
CA HIS A 119 -18.51 21.96 1.76
C HIS A 119 -17.95 22.08 0.34
N GLY A 120 -16.63 21.89 0.16
CA GLY A 120 -15.96 22.10 -1.14
C GLY A 120 -16.36 21.16 -2.27
N TRP A 121 -17.13 20.10 -1.97
CA TRP A 121 -17.55 19.06 -2.91
C TRP A 121 -19.07 19.01 -3.04
N ASN A 122 -19.79 19.43 -1.99
CA ASN A 122 -21.24 19.46 -1.93
C ASN A 122 -21.85 20.74 -2.55
N VAL A 123 -21.03 21.62 -3.16
CA VAL A 123 -21.50 22.77 -3.95
C VAL A 123 -22.12 22.27 -5.26
N ASN A 124 -23.38 21.81 -5.19
CA ASN A 124 -24.19 21.24 -6.28
C ASN A 124 -24.46 22.25 -7.42
N THR A 125 -23.43 22.61 -8.17
CA THR A 125 -23.46 23.61 -9.23
C THR A 125 -22.46 23.26 -10.33
N ASN A 126 -22.71 23.73 -11.56
CA ASN A 126 -21.80 23.57 -12.69
C ASN A 126 -20.61 24.56 -12.63
N ASN A 127 -20.17 24.94 -11.43
CA ASN A 127 -19.14 25.93 -11.17
C ASN A 127 -17.94 25.26 -10.49
N ALA A 128 -16.73 25.51 -10.97
CA ALA A 128 -15.53 25.08 -10.26
C ALA A 128 -15.31 25.97 -9.01
N VAL A 129 -15.01 25.34 -7.88
CA VAL A 129 -14.68 26.00 -6.61
C VAL A 129 -13.38 26.81 -6.75
N GLY A 130 -13.29 27.97 -6.09
CA GLY A 130 -12.08 28.77 -6.09
C GLY A 130 -10.96 28.12 -5.27
N GLN A 131 -9.75 28.13 -5.82
CA GLN A 131 -8.53 27.51 -5.27
C GLN A 131 -8.22 27.80 -3.80
N TYR A 132 -8.75 28.91 -3.25
CA TYR A 132 -8.54 29.36 -1.87
C TYR A 132 -9.84 29.66 -1.11
N ASP A 133 -11.01 29.18 -1.57
CA ASP A 133 -12.29 29.54 -0.95
C ASP A 133 -12.49 28.89 0.44
N TYR A 134 -11.91 27.71 0.66
CA TYR A 134 -11.82 27.03 1.96
C TYR A 134 -11.22 27.90 3.07
N CYS A 135 -10.39 28.90 2.72
CA CYS A 135 -9.86 29.88 3.68
C CYS A 135 -10.92 30.79 4.30
N LYS A 136 -12.09 30.93 3.68
CA LYS A 136 -13.11 31.93 4.01
C LYS A 136 -14.40 31.28 4.51
N TRP A 137 -14.69 30.05 4.10
CA TRP A 137 -15.88 29.30 4.55
C TRP A 137 -15.94 29.14 6.07
N ASN A 138 -17.18 29.07 6.58
CA ASN A 138 -17.52 29.05 8.00
C ASN A 138 -16.74 30.11 8.83
N GLY A 139 -16.61 31.33 8.27
CA GLY A 139 -15.89 32.44 8.90
C GLY A 139 -14.40 32.15 9.13
N SER A 140 -13.73 31.57 8.13
CA SER A 140 -12.33 31.11 8.19
C SER A 140 -12.08 30.04 9.26
N ALA A 141 -13.00 29.08 9.42
CA ALA A 141 -12.85 27.97 10.36
C ALA A 141 -11.60 27.11 10.09
N PHE A 142 -11.17 26.98 8.83
CA PHE A 142 -9.95 26.26 8.47
C PHE A 142 -8.72 26.81 9.19
N GLY A 143 -8.36 28.07 8.94
CA GLY A 143 -7.18 28.71 9.55
C GLY A 143 -7.25 28.85 11.07
N LYS A 144 -8.43 28.73 11.69
CA LYS A 144 -8.61 28.73 13.15
C LYS A 144 -8.30 27.37 13.78
N ASN A 145 -8.60 26.28 13.08
CA ASN A 145 -8.63 24.93 13.66
C ASN A 145 -7.57 23.98 13.05
N VAL A 146 -7.06 24.27 11.86
CA VAL A 146 -6.11 23.41 11.12
C VAL A 146 -4.87 23.05 11.93
N GLY A 147 -4.23 24.01 12.59
CA GLY A 147 -3.03 23.74 13.40
C GLY A 147 -3.27 22.78 14.58
N SER A 148 -4.49 22.76 15.15
CA SER A 148 -4.86 21.82 16.22
C SER A 148 -4.99 20.39 15.67
N CYS A 149 -5.72 20.23 14.56
CA CYS A 149 -5.88 18.95 13.86
C CYS A 149 -4.54 18.41 13.35
N ALA A 150 -3.76 19.24 12.67
CA ALA A 150 -2.45 18.89 12.13
C ALA A 150 -1.44 18.53 13.23
N SER A 151 -1.47 19.21 14.38
CA SER A 151 -0.64 18.86 15.54
C SER A 151 -0.99 17.47 16.08
N CYS A 152 -2.27 17.16 16.25
CA CYS A 152 -2.72 15.84 16.72
C CYS A 152 -2.34 14.72 15.74
N LEU A 153 -2.67 14.85 14.45
CA LEU A 153 -2.31 13.88 13.40
C LEU A 153 -0.78 13.76 13.23
N GLY A 154 -0.04 14.81 13.58
CA GLY A 154 1.41 14.85 13.59
C GLY A 154 2.07 14.12 14.76
N GLY A 155 1.29 13.79 15.80
CA GLY A 155 1.72 13.02 16.98
C GLY A 155 1.37 11.54 16.94
N VAL A 156 0.56 11.09 15.96
CA VAL A 156 0.13 9.68 15.83
C VAL A 156 0.87 9.00 14.67
N PRO A 157 1.54 7.85 14.91
CA PRO A 157 2.16 7.06 13.84
C PRO A 157 1.12 6.58 12.81
N GLY A 158 1.42 6.79 11.53
CA GLY A 158 0.55 6.42 10.41
C GLY A 158 -0.30 7.56 9.84
N SER A 159 -0.38 8.73 10.50
CA SER A 159 -1.14 9.89 10.01
C SER A 159 -0.31 11.17 9.75
N VAL A 160 1.02 11.09 9.76
CA VAL A 160 1.87 12.30 9.61
C VAL A 160 1.78 12.90 8.21
N THR A 161 1.49 12.11 7.18
CA THR A 161 1.21 12.61 5.83
C THR A 161 -0.07 13.47 5.81
N LEU A 162 -1.10 13.08 6.57
CA LEU A 162 -2.32 13.90 6.72
C LEU A 162 -2.03 15.20 7.50
N SER A 163 -1.16 15.16 8.51
CA SER A 163 -0.62 16.36 9.17
C SER A 163 0.15 17.26 8.20
N ASN A 164 1.02 16.69 7.37
CA ASN A 164 1.80 17.41 6.36
C ASN A 164 0.90 18.07 5.32
N PHE A 165 -0.14 17.38 4.86
CA PHE A 165 -1.15 17.92 3.94
C PHE A 165 -1.88 19.11 4.57
N LEU A 166 -2.31 19.00 5.84
CA LEU A 166 -2.97 20.11 6.54
C LEU A 166 -2.07 21.34 6.72
N LEU A 167 -0.80 21.17 7.10
CA LEU A 167 0.15 22.29 7.22
C LEU A 167 0.51 22.90 5.85
N ASN A 168 0.52 22.10 4.79
CA ASN A 168 0.68 22.60 3.43
C ASN A 168 -0.55 23.43 3.00
N LEU A 169 -1.76 22.94 3.27
CA LEU A 169 -3.01 23.67 3.02
C LEU A 169 -3.09 24.96 3.86
N GLU A 170 -2.64 24.96 5.11
CA GLU A 170 -2.50 26.16 5.94
C GLU A 170 -1.52 27.16 5.30
N THR A 171 -0.36 26.68 4.86
CA THR A 171 0.66 27.51 4.18
C THR A 171 0.09 28.10 2.88
N ALA A 172 -0.59 27.31 2.07
CA ALA A 172 -1.28 27.74 0.85
C ALA A 172 -2.35 28.80 1.14
N CYS A 173 -3.13 28.58 2.18
CA CYS A 173 -4.22 29.46 2.59
C CYS A 173 -3.73 30.84 3.06
N ASN A 174 -2.59 30.86 3.75
CA ASN A 174 -1.95 32.08 4.25
C ASN A 174 -1.13 32.83 3.18
N THR A 175 -0.54 32.12 2.21
CA THR A 175 0.35 32.74 1.19
C THR A 175 -0.30 32.99 -0.17
N GLN A 176 -1.33 32.23 -0.52
CA GLN A 176 -2.14 32.30 -1.75
C GLN A 176 -1.31 32.54 -3.04
N PRO A 177 -0.28 31.71 -3.33
CA PRO A 177 0.57 31.88 -4.50
C PRO A 177 -0.23 31.82 -5.80
N ASN A 178 0.16 32.66 -6.76
CA ASN A 178 -0.55 32.85 -8.01
C ASN A 178 0.22 32.21 -9.19
N SER A 179 -0.17 30.99 -9.58
CA SER A 179 0.45 30.26 -10.68
C SER A 179 0.35 30.97 -12.04
N SER A 180 -0.61 31.90 -12.25
CA SER A 180 -0.65 32.74 -13.46
C SER A 180 0.53 33.71 -13.58
N LYS A 181 1.29 33.90 -12.49
CA LYS A 181 2.55 34.67 -12.43
C LYS A 181 3.80 33.79 -12.32
N ASN A 182 3.65 32.46 -12.33
CA ASN A 182 4.66 31.46 -11.97
C ASN A 182 5.05 31.46 -10.48
N ASP A 183 4.23 32.02 -9.59
CA ASP A 183 4.44 31.87 -8.13
C ASP A 183 4.15 30.42 -7.73
N THR A 184 5.05 29.80 -6.94
CA THR A 184 4.89 28.44 -6.40
C THR A 184 4.67 28.46 -4.89
N LEU A 185 4.04 27.40 -4.37
CA LEU A 185 3.89 27.17 -2.94
C LEU A 185 5.17 26.61 -2.35
N LYS A 186 5.73 27.29 -1.35
CA LYS A 186 6.96 26.86 -0.68
C LYS A 186 6.64 25.89 0.45
N LEU A 187 6.93 24.61 0.22
CA LEU A 187 6.79 23.56 1.24
C LEU A 187 7.78 23.79 2.39
N SER A 188 7.27 24.00 3.61
CA SER A 188 8.09 24.10 4.83
C SER A 188 8.77 22.78 5.21
N ARG A 189 8.24 21.64 4.76
CA ARG A 189 8.84 20.29 4.83
C ARG A 189 8.26 19.40 3.72
N PRO A 190 8.95 18.34 3.27
CA PRO A 190 8.42 17.41 2.27
C PRO A 190 7.12 16.76 2.74
N LEU A 191 6.14 16.59 1.85
CA LEU A 191 4.82 16.03 2.19
C LEU A 191 4.87 14.61 2.78
N PHE A 192 5.84 13.80 2.34
CA PHE A 192 5.98 12.40 2.72
C PHE A 192 7.15 12.15 3.70
N TYR A 193 7.62 13.21 4.36
CA TYR A 193 8.56 13.07 5.48
C TYR A 193 7.78 12.70 6.75
N THR A 194 8.08 11.54 7.32
CA THR A 194 7.62 11.16 8.66
C THR A 194 8.83 10.83 9.55
N PRO A 195 8.87 11.27 10.82
CA PRO A 195 10.04 11.08 11.67
C PRO A 195 10.18 9.65 12.24
N TRP A 196 9.27 8.73 11.91
CA TRP A 196 9.24 7.37 12.47
C TRP A 196 9.90 6.31 11.58
N GLU A 197 10.06 6.56 10.27
CA GLU A 197 10.64 5.56 9.35
C GLU A 197 12.10 5.19 9.66
N GLU A 198 12.81 6.00 10.46
CA GLU A 198 14.16 5.66 10.95
C GLU A 198 14.17 4.48 11.96
N SER A 199 13.01 4.08 12.50
CA SER A 199 12.94 3.02 13.54
C SER A 199 12.64 1.60 13.00
N GLU A 200 11.95 1.46 11.87
CA GLU A 200 11.38 0.19 11.39
C GLU A 200 12.00 -0.30 10.06
N SER A 201 13.33 -0.16 9.90
CA SER A 201 14.06 -0.70 8.73
C SER A 201 15.10 -1.78 9.07
N SER A 202 14.80 -2.61 10.08
CA SER A 202 15.51 -3.87 10.36
C SER A 202 15.39 -4.94 9.24
N GLY A 203 14.63 -4.64 8.18
CA GLY A 203 14.51 -5.44 6.95
C GLY A 203 15.76 -5.44 6.07
N LEU A 204 16.80 -6.19 6.48
CA LEU A 204 18.03 -6.57 5.78
C LEU A 204 18.46 -5.65 4.61
N SER A 205 19.55 -4.91 4.83
CA SER A 205 20.23 -4.06 3.83
C SER A 205 20.33 -4.71 2.44
N THR A 206 20.29 -3.89 1.39
CA THR A 206 20.44 -4.31 -0.02
C THR A 206 21.66 -5.22 -0.24
N GLY A 207 22.77 -5.01 0.48
CA GLY A 207 23.94 -5.90 0.44
C GLY A 207 23.68 -7.29 1.02
N ALA A 208 22.87 -7.41 2.08
CA ALA A 208 22.47 -8.70 2.66
C ALA A 208 21.44 -9.43 1.78
N LYS A 209 20.50 -8.70 1.16
CA LYS A 209 19.57 -9.27 0.16
C LYS A 209 20.33 -9.82 -1.06
N ALA A 210 21.34 -9.11 -1.55
CA ALA A 210 22.24 -9.60 -2.59
C ALA A 210 23.05 -10.84 -2.15
N GLY A 211 23.60 -10.81 -0.92
CA GLY A 211 24.35 -11.93 -0.34
C GLY A 211 23.55 -13.24 -0.25
N ILE A 212 22.28 -13.16 0.18
CA ILE A 212 21.39 -14.33 0.25
C ILE A 212 21.13 -14.92 -1.15
N GLY A 213 20.87 -14.07 -2.15
CA GLY A 213 20.64 -14.52 -3.53
C GLY A 213 21.82 -15.29 -4.12
N VAL A 214 23.05 -14.79 -3.92
CA VAL A 214 24.27 -15.49 -4.38
C VAL A 214 24.53 -16.76 -3.57
N GLY A 215 24.32 -16.71 -2.25
CA GLY A 215 24.56 -17.84 -1.34
C GLY A 215 23.70 -19.06 -1.65
N VAL A 216 22.39 -18.86 -1.90
CA VAL A 216 21.46 -19.95 -2.28
C VAL A 216 21.81 -20.53 -3.65
N GLY A 217 22.16 -19.68 -4.62
CA GLY A 217 22.54 -20.13 -5.97
C GLY A 217 23.77 -21.04 -5.98
N VAL A 218 24.88 -20.60 -5.35
CA VAL A 218 26.12 -21.39 -5.31
C VAL A 218 25.99 -22.61 -4.38
N GLY A 219 25.38 -22.43 -3.20
CA GLY A 219 25.19 -23.50 -2.22
C GLY A 219 24.30 -24.64 -2.74
N GLY A 220 23.18 -24.31 -3.38
CA GLY A 220 22.25 -25.30 -3.93
C GLY A 220 22.89 -26.19 -5.00
N ILE A 221 23.67 -25.61 -5.92
CA ILE A 221 24.36 -26.37 -6.97
C ILE A 221 25.37 -27.35 -6.37
N LEU A 222 26.15 -26.93 -5.37
CA LEU A 222 27.13 -27.81 -4.70
C LEU A 222 26.48 -28.96 -3.94
N VAL A 223 25.37 -28.70 -3.23
CA VAL A 223 24.60 -29.74 -2.52
C VAL A 223 24.02 -30.76 -3.50
N ILE A 224 23.40 -30.31 -4.60
CA ILE A 224 22.83 -31.20 -5.62
C ILE A 224 23.92 -32.06 -6.27
N ALA A 225 25.07 -31.46 -6.64
CA ALA A 225 26.20 -32.20 -7.22
C ALA A 225 26.75 -33.26 -6.25
N GLY A 226 26.88 -32.94 -4.95
CA GLY A 226 27.29 -33.89 -3.91
C GLY A 226 26.34 -35.07 -3.76
N VAL A 227 25.02 -34.81 -3.71
CA VAL A 227 23.99 -35.86 -3.61
C VAL A 227 24.01 -36.78 -4.83
N VAL A 228 24.09 -36.22 -6.05
CA VAL A 228 24.17 -37.01 -7.29
C VAL A 228 25.43 -37.89 -7.31
N TRP A 229 26.59 -37.35 -6.92
CA TRP A 229 27.84 -38.12 -6.84
C TRP A 229 27.76 -39.29 -5.85
N VAL A 230 27.18 -39.08 -4.67
CA VAL A 230 26.97 -40.16 -3.67
C VAL A 230 26.04 -41.24 -4.21
N ILE A 231 24.95 -40.87 -4.89
CA ILE A 231 24.01 -41.85 -5.48
C ILE A 231 24.71 -42.69 -6.56
N LEU A 232 25.46 -42.06 -7.47
CA LEU A 232 26.20 -42.76 -8.52
C LEU A 232 27.27 -43.70 -7.92
N ARG A 233 28.04 -43.23 -6.93
CA ARG A 233 29.06 -44.03 -6.24
C ARG A 233 28.48 -45.26 -5.52
N ARG A 234 27.28 -45.15 -4.94
CA ARG A 234 26.59 -46.28 -4.29
C ARG A 234 25.98 -47.27 -5.28
N ARG A 235 25.63 -46.84 -6.51
CA ARG A 235 25.15 -47.75 -7.57
C ARG A 235 26.28 -48.57 -8.20
N GLY A 236 27.48 -48.00 -8.32
CA GLY A 236 28.67 -48.68 -8.86
C GLY A 236 29.19 -49.87 -8.04
N GLN A 237 28.70 -50.08 -6.82
CA GLN A 237 29.14 -51.19 -5.93
C GLN A 237 28.18 -52.39 -5.91
N LYS A 238 27.17 -52.45 -6.78
CA LYS A 238 26.20 -53.57 -6.87
C LYS A 238 26.28 -54.36 -8.18
N GLN A 239 27.49 -54.64 -8.67
CA GLN A 239 27.72 -55.60 -9.76
C GLN A 239 28.76 -56.65 -9.38
N HIS A 240 28.43 -57.47 -8.40
CA HIS A 240 28.88 -58.86 -8.35
C HIS A 240 27.90 -59.70 -7.53
N HIS A 241 27.67 -60.93 -7.99
CA HIS A 241 26.87 -61.98 -7.37
C HIS A 241 25.33 -61.93 -7.55
N GLU A 242 24.86 -62.61 -8.61
CA GLU A 242 23.54 -63.24 -8.63
C GLU A 242 23.63 -64.60 -9.36
N ARG A 243 23.15 -65.67 -8.71
CA ARG A 243 22.88 -66.99 -9.30
C ARG A 243 21.55 -67.46 -8.71
N ILE A 244 20.59 -67.81 -9.55
CA ILE A 244 19.34 -68.48 -9.15
C ILE A 244 19.00 -69.56 -10.18
N PRO A 245 18.96 -70.85 -9.80
CA PRO A 245 18.19 -71.90 -10.48
C PRO A 245 16.72 -71.89 -10.03
N GLN A 246 15.82 -72.42 -10.85
CA GLN A 246 14.36 -72.46 -10.64
C GLN A 246 13.90 -73.78 -9.98
N GLU A 247 12.66 -73.84 -9.45
CA GLU A 247 11.92 -75.11 -9.29
C GLU A 247 10.36 -74.95 -9.25
N GLU A 248 9.63 -76.02 -9.62
CA GLU A 248 8.16 -76.20 -9.84
C GLU A 248 7.79 -77.69 -9.51
N GLU A 249 6.59 -78.22 -9.27
CA GLU A 249 5.15 -77.94 -9.58
C GLU A 249 4.29 -77.79 -8.29
N VAL A 250 3.15 -77.09 -8.36
CA VAL A 250 2.08 -77.12 -7.33
C VAL A 250 1.38 -78.49 -7.31
N LYS A 251 1.16 -79.12 -6.14
CA LYS A 251 0.16 -80.20 -6.05
C LYS A 251 -0.65 -80.31 -4.76
N ASN A 252 -1.95 -80.52 -5.00
CA ASN A 252 -3.07 -80.97 -4.15
C ASN A 252 -2.67 -81.99 -3.05
N THR A 253 -3.45 -82.21 -1.98
CA THR A 253 -4.89 -82.56 -2.03
C THR A 253 -5.56 -82.59 -0.64
N GLY A 254 -6.86 -82.31 -0.58
CA GLY A 254 -7.78 -83.04 0.31
C GLY A 254 -8.32 -82.28 1.55
N PRO A 255 -9.57 -82.54 1.97
CA PRO A 255 -10.22 -81.84 3.09
C PRO A 255 -10.36 -82.69 4.37
N SER A 256 -10.63 -82.02 5.50
CA SER A 256 -11.49 -82.56 6.56
C SER A 256 -12.16 -81.41 7.34
N GLU A 257 -13.04 -81.76 8.27
CA GLU A 257 -14.16 -80.94 8.74
C GLU A 257 -14.00 -80.43 10.19
N MET A 258 -14.81 -79.41 10.52
CA MET A 258 -15.37 -79.13 11.86
C MET A 258 -14.55 -78.33 12.90
N GLU A 259 -15.33 -77.79 13.85
CA GLU A 259 -15.04 -77.12 15.12
C GLU A 259 -14.67 -75.62 15.15
N THR A 260 -15.52 -74.91 15.90
CA THR A 260 -15.46 -73.52 16.38
C THR A 260 -16.08 -73.64 17.77
N PRO A 261 -15.43 -73.16 18.87
CA PRO A 261 -15.46 -71.72 19.16
C PRO A 261 -14.30 -71.16 20.02
N ALA A 262 -14.51 -69.92 20.48
CA ALA A 262 -13.92 -69.26 21.67
C ALA A 262 -12.65 -68.40 21.50
N ASN A 263 -12.90 -67.11 21.28
CA ASN A 263 -12.43 -65.98 22.11
C ASN A 263 -10.93 -65.90 22.49
N HIS A 264 -10.23 -64.89 21.93
CA HIS A 264 -9.50 -63.97 22.81
C HIS A 264 -9.57 -62.51 22.31
N LEU A 265 -9.34 -61.60 23.25
CA LEU A 265 -9.72 -60.19 23.29
C LEU A 265 -8.84 -59.21 22.47
N GLU A 266 -9.48 -58.09 22.12
CA GLU A 266 -8.96 -56.70 22.03
C GLU A 266 -7.86 -56.36 21.00
N LEU A 267 -8.24 -55.54 20.01
CA LEU A 267 -7.34 -54.80 19.13
C LEU A 267 -7.45 -53.28 19.41
N HIS A 268 -6.36 -52.70 19.91
CA HIS A 268 -5.97 -51.26 19.92
C HIS A 268 -7.06 -50.15 19.95
N ALA A 269 -6.98 -49.32 21.00
CA ALA A 269 -7.67 -48.04 21.10
C ALA A 269 -7.32 -47.04 19.98
N GLY A 270 -8.28 -46.19 19.60
CA GLY A 270 -8.12 -45.25 18.47
C GLY A 270 -9.19 -44.14 18.33
N ALA A 271 -9.79 -43.67 19.43
CA ALA A 271 -10.49 -42.38 19.44
C ALA A 271 -9.44 -41.23 19.46
N VAL A 272 -9.69 -39.99 19.05
CA VAL A 272 -10.93 -39.19 18.97
C VAL A 272 -10.93 -38.33 17.69
N ALA A 273 -12.10 -38.10 17.08
CA ALA A 273 -12.26 -37.06 16.06
C ALA A 273 -12.50 -35.70 16.71
N VAL A 274 -11.78 -34.66 16.29
CA VAL A 274 -11.88 -33.30 16.87
C VAL A 274 -12.86 -32.47 16.06
N GLU A 275 -13.97 -32.05 16.69
CA GLU A 275 -14.82 -30.98 16.18
C GLU A 275 -14.12 -29.62 16.32
N MET A 276 -14.39 -28.70 15.39
CA MET A 276 -14.12 -27.27 15.57
C MET A 276 -15.45 -26.52 15.55
N GLU A 277 -15.74 -25.81 16.64
CA GLU A 277 -16.98 -25.02 16.77
C GLU A 277 -17.05 -23.88 15.75
N ASN A 278 -18.26 -23.65 15.25
CA ASN A 278 -18.59 -22.62 14.27
C ASN A 278 -19.28 -21.43 14.97
N THR A 279 -18.49 -20.46 15.44
CA THR A 279 -18.98 -19.35 16.28
C THR A 279 -19.88 -18.38 15.53
N ALA A 280 -21.18 -18.67 15.52
CA ALA A 280 -22.21 -17.80 14.95
C ALA A 280 -22.31 -16.46 15.74
N ARG A 281 -22.17 -15.34 15.02
CA ARG A 281 -22.21 -13.99 15.58
C ARG A 281 -23.65 -13.59 15.94
N GLN A 282 -23.99 -13.52 17.24
CA GLN A 282 -25.30 -13.01 17.66
C GLN A 282 -25.47 -11.52 17.31
N VAL A 283 -26.61 -11.20 16.71
CA VAL A 283 -27.08 -9.82 16.50
C VAL A 283 -27.78 -9.35 17.78
N ARG A 284 -27.27 -8.27 18.38
CA ARG A 284 -27.86 -7.66 19.58
C ARG A 284 -28.78 -6.52 19.15
N THR A 285 -30.10 -6.68 19.34
CA THR A 285 -31.07 -5.62 19.10
C THR A 285 -30.97 -4.52 20.15
N VAL A 286 -31.15 -3.27 19.72
CA VAL A 286 -31.13 -2.08 20.60
C VAL A 286 -32.58 -1.64 20.86
N PRO A 287 -32.96 -1.27 22.10
CA PRO A 287 -34.29 -0.73 22.39
C PRO A 287 -34.49 0.65 21.72
N GLY A 288 -35.69 0.89 21.18
CA GLY A 288 -36.07 2.22 20.67
C GLY A 288 -36.35 3.23 21.79
N PRO A 289 -36.27 4.54 21.52
CA PRO A 289 -36.62 5.59 22.48
C PRO A 289 -38.15 5.65 22.74
N PRO A 290 -38.58 6.14 23.91
CA PRO A 290 -40.00 6.34 24.21
C PRO A 290 -40.62 7.47 23.39
N SER A 291 -41.90 7.33 23.06
CA SER A 291 -42.71 8.34 22.38
C SER A 291 -43.31 9.32 23.40
N GLU A 292 -43.08 10.62 23.24
CA GLU A 292 -43.80 11.65 24.01
C GLU A 292 -45.20 11.94 23.43
N LEU A 293 -46.09 12.44 24.30
CA LEU A 293 -47.49 12.76 24.01
C LEU A 293 -47.66 14.27 23.75
N PRO A 294 -48.75 14.69 23.08
CA PRO A 294 -48.93 16.09 22.67
C PRO A 294 -49.24 17.02 23.85
N VAL A 295 -48.83 18.27 23.69
CA VAL A 295 -49.31 19.44 24.47
C VAL A 295 -50.18 20.28 23.53
N ASN A 296 -51.22 20.92 24.08
CA ASN A 296 -52.24 21.70 23.36
C ASN A 296 -51.70 22.93 22.63
#